data_AF-A0A3Q0IZQ3-F1
#
_entry.id   AF-A0A3Q0IZQ3-F1
#
_cell.length_a   1.000
_cell.length_b   1.000
_cell.length_c   1.000
_cell.angle_alpha   90.00
_cell.angle_beta   90.00
_cell.angle_gamma   90.00
#
_symmetry.space_group_name_H-M   'P 1'
#
loop_
_entity.id
_entity.type
_entity.pdbx_description
1 polymer ?
#
loop_
_entity_poly.entity_id
_entity_poly.type
_entity_poly.pdbx_seq_one_letter_code
_entity_poly.pdbx_strand_id
1 'polypeptide(L)'
;MYGMLLQSVQHFIQLEYGDDVWLKVLKKAGCKVSCFNTHHIYPDIYMPDLATACASVIEGDLTSEYFMEFFGKCFVRYFSNLGYDDSIRATGRYFSDFLKNVDNLHLQMRFSYPKMKSPSMYITNLDKDGVVLVYRSSRHGFTEYLMGQLHQIAEDLYNIKLNISVLDKCSFQQDVKHVQVRFRLNFDNTEYIAWTTRHSIGKCDLPNISCNFLLKLFPFGILMNQNMRIVAAGEKMIDIWGTNAVLGRPVVDHFILRRPKGIKFTWVNILYLNSVMFELEVVRPCMRPMTNKEEDPGPGPRVGALQLLTRRGSQGQRTILLKGQMRYFSEVNSVIFLCNPVVCNLDELQSTQLYLNDLNLHGLSRELVLAGWQHCARLEFLCEKAEQRSDELEKNYEELDMWKKCGDDLLYSMIPRSVAEQLRAGESTLSTCVHSGPVVAAVVGLKVPRYCLFGDTVNIAARMQTTSQVETVGQVYMAVSGAPEETPHHACNISDLSLSFIETVENMKEGSDNNIQIRI
;
A
#
# COMPACT_ATOMS: atom_id res chain seq x y z
N MET A 1 9.69 -10.48 -4.79
CA MET A 1 10.35 -9.85 -3.65
C MET A 1 9.92 -8.38 -3.55
N TYR A 2 9.80 -7.82 -2.34
CA TYR A 2 9.55 -6.37 -2.20
C TYR A 2 10.80 -5.57 -2.58
N GLY A 3 10.59 -4.41 -3.20
CA GLY A 3 11.66 -3.55 -3.68
C GLY A 3 12.56 -3.00 -2.58
N MET A 4 12.10 -2.94 -1.33
CA MET A 4 12.96 -2.58 -0.18
C MET A 4 14.27 -3.39 -0.15
N LEU A 5 14.19 -4.70 -0.42
CA LEU A 5 15.35 -5.59 -0.39
C LEU A 5 16.34 -5.29 -1.53
N LEU A 6 15.83 -4.86 -2.68
CA LEU A 6 16.66 -4.49 -3.83
C LEU A 6 17.19 -3.06 -3.70
N GLN A 7 16.43 -2.17 -3.07
CA GLN A 7 16.82 -0.80 -2.78
C GLN A 7 17.98 -0.75 -1.77
N SER A 8 18.00 -1.63 -0.76
CA SER A 8 19.14 -1.74 0.14
C SER A 8 20.41 -2.17 -0.60
N VAL A 9 20.30 -3.12 -1.53
CA VAL A 9 21.43 -3.58 -2.35
C VAL A 9 21.92 -2.47 -3.27
N GLN A 10 20.99 -1.78 -3.97
CA GLN A 10 21.31 -0.64 -4.80
C GLN A 10 22.08 0.43 -4.02
N HIS A 11 21.56 0.85 -2.85
CA HIS A 11 22.17 1.90 -2.05
C HIS A 11 23.61 1.58 -1.62
N PHE A 12 23.87 0.36 -1.13
CA PHE A 12 25.20 -0.02 -0.66
C PHE A 12 26.18 -0.32 -1.80
N ILE A 13 25.74 -0.84 -2.94
CA ILE A 13 26.63 -1.00 -4.10
C ILE A 13 27.04 0.37 -4.63
N GLN A 14 26.12 1.32 -4.74
CA GLN A 14 26.44 2.69 -5.14
C GLN A 14 27.40 3.36 -4.16
N LEU A 15 27.23 3.10 -2.86
CA LEU A 15 28.07 3.67 -1.80
C LEU A 15 29.50 3.07 -1.79
N GLU A 16 29.65 1.76 -1.97
CA GLU A 16 30.96 1.09 -1.88
C GLU A 16 31.71 1.03 -3.21
N TYR A 17 31.01 0.90 -4.34
CA TYR A 17 31.60 0.67 -5.66
C TYR A 17 31.27 1.76 -6.70
N GLY A 18 30.40 2.72 -6.36
CA GLY A 18 30.02 3.82 -7.24
C GLY A 18 28.91 3.49 -8.24
N ASP A 19 28.33 4.53 -8.84
CA ASP A 19 27.19 4.45 -9.76
C ASP A 19 27.53 3.73 -11.08
N ASP A 20 28.77 3.85 -11.56
CA ASP A 20 29.21 3.23 -12.81
C ASP A 20 29.22 1.70 -12.71
N VAL A 21 29.64 1.16 -11.56
CA VAL A 21 29.64 -0.28 -11.31
C VAL A 21 28.20 -0.77 -11.21
N TRP A 22 27.33 -0.04 -10.53
CA TRP A 22 25.91 -0.37 -10.45
C TRP A 22 25.23 -0.46 -11.84
N LEU A 23 25.50 0.49 -12.73
CA LEU A 23 24.97 0.46 -14.10
C LEU A 23 25.49 -0.74 -14.91
N LYS A 24 26.75 -1.14 -14.73
CA LYS A 24 27.31 -2.35 -15.36
C LYS A 24 26.65 -3.62 -14.82
N VAL A 25 26.45 -3.70 -13.51
CA VAL A 25 25.76 -4.82 -12.84
C VAL A 25 24.33 -4.94 -13.35
N LEU A 26 23.57 -3.85 -13.43
CA LEU A 26 22.20 -3.84 -13.94
C LEU A 26 22.11 -4.33 -15.40
N LYS A 27 23.02 -3.88 -16.26
CA LYS A 27 23.10 -4.33 -17.66
C LYS A 27 23.36 -5.83 -17.75
N LYS A 28 24.25 -6.36 -16.90
CA LYS A 28 24.62 -7.77 -16.90
C LYS A 28 23.54 -8.68 -16.30
N ALA A 29 22.84 -8.20 -15.28
CA ALA A 29 21.69 -8.89 -14.68
C ALA A 29 20.42 -8.84 -15.55
N GLY A 30 20.40 -8.03 -16.63
CA GLY A 30 19.23 -7.91 -17.51
C GLY A 30 18.04 -7.18 -16.88
N CYS A 31 18.29 -6.37 -15.85
CA CYS A 31 17.25 -5.60 -15.16
C CYS A 31 16.80 -4.39 -15.98
N LYS A 32 15.52 -4.33 -16.35
CA LYS A 32 14.94 -3.22 -17.13
C LYS A 32 14.66 -1.94 -16.31
N VAL A 33 14.89 -1.98 -15.00
CA VAL A 33 14.49 -0.93 -14.06
C VAL A 33 15.73 -0.20 -13.56
N SER A 34 15.72 1.13 -13.61
CA SER A 34 16.82 1.99 -13.14
C SER A 34 16.81 2.21 -11.63
N CYS A 35 15.63 2.32 -11.01
CA CYS A 35 15.46 2.56 -9.57
C CYS A 35 14.42 1.62 -8.96
N PHE A 36 14.72 1.05 -7.79
CA PHE A 36 13.79 0.19 -7.06
C PHE A 36 12.89 0.98 -6.10
N ASN A 37 11.58 0.74 -6.18
CA ASN A 37 10.59 1.33 -5.29
C ASN A 37 10.25 0.37 -4.13
N THR A 38 10.24 0.88 -2.90
CA THR A 38 10.10 0.09 -1.66
C THR A 38 8.87 -0.85 -1.66
N HIS A 39 7.69 -0.33 -2.04
CA HIS A 39 6.43 -1.09 -2.02
C HIS A 39 6.13 -1.87 -3.30
N HIS A 40 6.93 -1.70 -4.36
CA HIS A 40 6.75 -2.45 -5.60
C HIS A 40 7.28 -3.88 -5.46
N ILE A 41 6.65 -4.84 -6.16
CA ILE A 41 7.06 -6.25 -6.12
C ILE A 41 7.80 -6.60 -7.40
N TYR A 42 8.98 -7.17 -7.24
CA TYR A 42 9.86 -7.61 -8.32
C TYR A 42 9.99 -9.14 -8.34
N PRO A 43 10.42 -9.76 -9.44
CA PRO A 43 10.71 -11.20 -9.50
C PRO A 43 11.78 -11.63 -8.47
N ASP A 44 11.65 -12.85 -7.93
CA ASP A 44 12.61 -13.38 -6.94
C ASP A 44 13.98 -13.72 -7.55
N ILE A 45 14.07 -13.79 -8.89
CA ILE A 45 15.29 -14.10 -9.65
C ILE A 45 16.29 -12.93 -9.65
N TYR A 46 15.82 -11.70 -9.48
CA TYR A 46 16.69 -10.52 -9.54
C TYR A 46 17.78 -10.51 -8.46
N MET A 47 17.50 -11.01 -7.26
CA MET A 47 18.52 -11.01 -6.19
C MET A 47 19.71 -11.94 -6.53
N PRO A 48 19.51 -13.24 -6.87
CA PRO A 48 20.63 -14.08 -7.29
C PRO A 48 21.27 -13.61 -8.61
N ASP A 49 20.50 -13.09 -9.57
CA ASP A 49 21.06 -12.54 -10.82
C ASP A 49 21.97 -11.34 -10.53
N LEU A 50 21.58 -10.45 -9.61
CA LEU A 50 22.43 -9.35 -9.16
C LEU A 50 23.71 -9.86 -8.47
N ALA A 51 23.62 -10.90 -7.63
CA ALA A 51 24.78 -11.48 -6.97
C ALA A 51 25.78 -12.09 -7.98
N THR A 52 25.27 -12.84 -8.97
CA THR A 52 26.12 -13.39 -10.04
C THR A 52 26.70 -12.30 -10.94
N ALA A 53 25.94 -11.24 -11.23
CA ALA A 53 26.42 -10.08 -11.95
C ALA A 53 27.53 -9.35 -11.18
N CYS A 54 27.35 -9.09 -9.88
CA CYS A 54 28.36 -8.47 -9.01
C CYS A 54 29.67 -9.28 -8.99
N ALA A 55 29.59 -10.59 -8.78
CA ALA A 55 30.75 -11.50 -8.77
C ALA A 55 31.56 -11.47 -10.08
N SER A 56 30.93 -11.08 -11.18
CA SER A 56 31.54 -11.06 -12.50
C SER A 56 31.93 -9.67 -13.01
N VAL A 57 31.61 -8.61 -12.26
CA VAL A 57 31.89 -7.20 -12.61
C VAL A 57 32.92 -6.61 -11.64
N ILE A 58 32.86 -6.99 -10.37
CA ILE A 58 33.78 -6.52 -9.33
C ILE A 58 35.04 -7.40 -9.37
N GLU A 59 36.21 -6.78 -9.47
CA GLU A 59 37.49 -7.48 -9.54
C GLU A 59 37.84 -8.08 -8.16
N GLY A 60 38.02 -9.40 -8.12
CA GLY A 60 38.36 -10.20 -6.95
C GLY A 60 37.78 -11.61 -7.07
N ASP A 61 38.45 -12.63 -6.52
CA ASP A 61 37.98 -14.02 -6.52
C ASP A 61 36.79 -14.23 -5.55
N LEU A 62 35.75 -13.39 -5.69
CA LEU A 62 34.57 -13.35 -4.84
C LEU A 62 33.45 -14.17 -5.48
N THR A 63 32.89 -15.11 -4.72
CA THR A 63 31.82 -15.98 -5.19
C THR A 63 30.46 -15.28 -5.12
N SER A 64 29.47 -15.79 -5.86
CA SER A 64 28.08 -15.34 -5.72
C SER A 64 27.54 -15.52 -4.30
N GLU A 65 28.05 -16.49 -3.54
CA GLU A 65 27.67 -16.74 -2.14
C GLU A 65 28.13 -15.59 -1.23
N TYR A 66 29.35 -15.08 -1.44
CA TYR A 66 29.86 -13.92 -0.71
C TYR A 66 28.97 -12.69 -0.92
N PHE A 67 28.58 -12.40 -2.16
CA PHE A 67 27.69 -11.26 -2.45
C PHE A 67 26.29 -11.44 -1.85
N MET A 68 25.77 -12.67 -1.80
CA MET A 68 24.50 -12.95 -1.13
C MET A 68 24.60 -12.69 0.38
N GLU A 69 25.68 -13.09 1.04
CA GLU A 69 25.92 -12.77 2.44
C GLU A 69 26.08 -11.26 2.66
N PHE A 70 26.85 -10.59 1.80
CA PHE A 70 27.02 -9.14 1.81
C PHE A 70 25.67 -8.40 1.67
N PHE A 71 24.81 -8.81 0.74
CA PHE A 71 23.46 -8.25 0.59
C PHE A 71 22.61 -8.42 1.85
N GLY A 72 22.79 -9.53 2.57
CA GLY A 72 22.18 -9.76 3.87
C GLY A 72 22.60 -8.71 4.90
N LYS A 73 23.90 -8.43 4.99
CA LYS A 73 24.46 -7.40 5.90
C LYS A 73 23.99 -5.99 5.51
N CYS A 74 24.00 -5.67 4.22
CA CYS A 74 23.50 -4.39 3.69
C CYS A 74 22.04 -4.15 4.04
N PHE A 75 21.19 -5.18 3.95
CA PHE A 75 19.79 -5.05 4.33
C PHE A 75 19.63 -4.68 5.80
N VAL A 76 20.45 -5.25 6.68
CA VAL A 76 20.41 -4.95 8.10
C VAL A 76 20.76 -3.48 8.37
N ARG A 77 21.87 -3.03 7.79
CA ARG A 77 22.31 -1.64 7.89
C ARG A 77 21.28 -0.66 7.30
N TYR A 78 20.62 -1.05 6.20
CA TYR A 78 19.58 -0.23 5.57
C TYR A 78 18.31 -0.12 6.42
N PHE A 79 17.84 -1.22 7.01
CA PHE A 79 16.62 -1.16 7.83
C PHE A 79 16.83 -0.32 9.09
N SER A 80 18.04 -0.28 9.64
CA SER A 80 18.35 0.54 10.82
C SER A 80 18.13 2.02 10.52
N ASN A 81 18.43 2.46 9.30
CA ASN A 81 18.11 3.83 8.85
C ASN A 81 16.60 4.13 8.79
N LEU A 82 15.77 3.10 8.70
CA LEU A 82 14.31 3.21 8.69
C LEU A 82 13.69 3.09 10.10
N GLY A 83 14.49 2.95 11.16
CA GLY A 83 14.02 2.84 12.55
C GLY A 83 13.43 1.47 12.93
N TYR A 84 13.71 0.41 12.15
CA TYR A 84 13.28 -0.95 12.51
C TYR A 84 14.19 -1.62 13.56
N ASP A 85 15.31 -1.00 13.90
CA ASP A 85 16.23 -1.41 14.97
C ASP A 85 15.55 -1.41 16.34
N ASP A 86 14.77 -0.36 16.63
CA ASP A 86 13.99 -0.27 17.86
C ASP A 86 12.95 -1.39 17.96
N SER A 87 12.32 -1.74 16.84
CA SER A 87 11.36 -2.86 16.79
C SER A 87 12.03 -4.19 17.11
N ILE A 88 13.23 -4.43 16.55
CA ILE A 88 13.99 -5.66 16.82
C ILE A 88 14.46 -5.69 18.28
N ARG A 89 15.04 -4.60 18.79
CA ARG A 89 15.47 -4.51 20.19
C ARG A 89 14.31 -4.69 21.18
N ALA A 90 13.12 -4.20 20.82
CA ALA A 90 11.90 -4.39 21.62
C ALA A 90 11.40 -5.84 21.66
N THR A 91 11.73 -6.69 20.67
CA THR A 91 11.27 -8.08 20.65
C THR A 91 11.91 -8.98 21.70
N GLY A 92 13.13 -8.66 22.15
CA GLY A 92 13.87 -9.52 23.06
C GLY A 92 15.16 -8.90 23.59
N ARG A 93 15.37 -9.07 24.90
CA ARG A 93 16.60 -8.63 25.59
C ARG A 93 17.83 -9.40 25.12
N TYR A 94 17.66 -10.70 24.87
CA TYR A 94 18.71 -11.59 24.41
C TYR A 94 18.49 -11.97 22.95
N PHE A 95 19.58 -12.26 22.24
CA PHE A 95 19.51 -12.70 20.84
C PHE A 95 18.63 -13.96 20.66
N SER A 96 18.67 -14.88 21.63
CA SER A 96 17.80 -16.06 21.68
C SER A 96 16.29 -15.72 21.72
N ASP A 97 15.90 -14.63 22.37
CA ASP A 97 14.49 -14.20 22.43
C ASP A 97 14.05 -13.60 21.10
N PHE A 98 14.92 -12.80 20.46
CA PHE A 98 14.69 -12.32 19.10
C PHE A 98 14.45 -13.50 18.16
N LEU A 99 15.34 -14.50 18.15
CA LEU A 99 15.21 -15.69 17.29
C LEU A 99 13.88 -16.45 17.50
N LYS A 100 13.34 -16.50 18.72
CA LYS A 100 12.03 -17.10 19.02
C LYS A 100 10.85 -16.28 18.48
N ASN A 101 11.02 -14.96 18.37
CA ASN A 101 9.98 -13.99 18.06
C ASN A 101 10.02 -13.44 16.62
N VAL A 102 11.02 -13.80 15.80
CA VAL A 102 11.15 -13.24 14.43
C VAL A 102 9.91 -13.50 13.58
N ASP A 103 9.28 -14.67 13.69
CA ASP A 103 8.05 -14.97 12.97
C ASP A 103 6.90 -14.03 13.36
N ASN A 104 6.84 -13.62 14.63
CA ASN A 104 5.85 -12.66 15.12
C ASN A 104 6.11 -11.25 14.57
N LEU A 105 7.38 -10.83 14.49
CA LEU A 105 7.78 -9.58 13.86
C LEU A 105 7.40 -9.57 12.37
N HIS A 106 7.70 -10.64 11.65
CA HIS A 106 7.29 -10.78 10.25
C HIS A 106 5.76 -10.69 10.09
N LEU A 107 4.98 -11.28 11.01
CA LEU A 107 3.53 -11.16 10.97
C LEU A 107 3.06 -9.70 11.14
N GLN A 108 3.71 -8.91 11.99
CA GLN A 108 3.41 -7.49 12.14
C GLN A 108 3.78 -6.68 10.90
N MET A 109 4.95 -6.98 10.30
CA MET A 109 5.40 -6.31 9.08
C MET A 109 4.45 -6.51 7.89
N ARG A 110 3.58 -7.52 7.92
CA ARG A 110 2.55 -7.71 6.88
C ARG A 110 1.48 -6.63 6.87
N PHE A 111 1.31 -5.85 7.93
CA PHE A 111 0.41 -4.70 7.90
C PHE A 111 0.94 -3.63 6.95
N SER A 112 2.25 -3.34 7.02
CA SER A 112 2.93 -2.42 6.11
C SER A 112 3.20 -3.05 4.73
N TYR A 113 3.39 -4.38 4.69
CA TYR A 113 3.70 -5.14 3.47
C TYR A 113 2.71 -6.30 3.25
N PRO A 114 1.47 -6.06 2.77
CA PRO A 114 0.40 -7.07 2.73
C PRO A 114 0.71 -8.33 1.92
N LYS A 115 1.47 -8.19 0.83
CA LYS A 115 1.83 -9.28 -0.07
C LYS A 115 3.13 -9.98 0.34
N MET A 116 3.64 -9.71 1.55
CA MET A 116 4.92 -10.25 2.00
C MET A 116 4.79 -11.76 2.25
N LYS A 117 5.71 -12.51 1.64
CA LYS A 117 5.92 -13.94 1.91
C LYS A 117 7.15 -14.05 2.80
N SER A 118 6.94 -14.06 4.10
CA SER A 118 8.01 -14.22 5.08
C SER A 118 8.46 -15.68 5.18
N PRO A 119 9.75 -15.95 5.42
CA PRO A 119 10.18 -17.26 5.87
C PRO A 119 9.66 -17.53 7.29
N SER A 120 9.61 -18.81 7.66
CA SER A 120 9.31 -19.24 9.03
C SER A 120 10.57 -19.77 9.69
N MET A 121 10.78 -19.37 10.94
CA MET A 121 11.94 -19.72 11.74
C MET A 121 11.52 -20.16 13.13
N TYR A 122 12.08 -21.27 13.59
CA TYR A 122 11.88 -21.76 14.95
C TYR A 122 13.13 -22.45 15.47
N ILE A 123 13.25 -22.49 16.79
CA ILE A 123 14.39 -23.06 17.48
C ILE A 123 14.06 -24.49 17.89
N THR A 124 15.00 -25.42 17.71
CA THR A 124 14.85 -26.81 18.16
C THR A 124 15.62 -27.07 19.45
N ASN A 125 16.92 -26.73 19.47
CA ASN A 125 17.79 -26.96 20.63
C ASN A 125 18.41 -25.63 21.08
N LEU A 126 18.53 -25.47 22.40
CA LEU A 126 19.07 -24.29 23.03
C LEU A 126 20.09 -24.69 24.09
N ASP A 127 21.34 -24.31 23.87
CA ASP A 127 22.50 -24.68 24.69
C ASP A 127 23.22 -23.43 25.21
N LYS A 128 24.19 -23.63 26.10
CA LYS A 128 25.03 -22.54 26.64
C LYS A 128 25.92 -21.94 25.56
N ASP A 129 26.33 -22.76 24.59
CA ASP A 129 27.24 -22.37 23.52
C ASP A 129 26.49 -22.00 22.22
N GLY A 130 25.16 -21.89 22.28
CA GLY A 130 24.37 -21.37 21.16
C GLY A 130 23.05 -22.09 20.92
N VAL A 131 22.58 -22.06 19.67
CA VAL A 131 21.21 -22.43 19.30
C VAL A 131 21.17 -23.17 17.96
N VAL A 132 20.25 -24.14 17.83
CA VAL A 132 19.91 -24.75 16.54
C VAL A 132 18.64 -24.13 15.98
N LEU A 133 18.80 -23.38 14.89
CA LEU A 133 17.73 -22.68 14.19
C LEU A 133 17.28 -23.47 12.96
N VAL A 134 15.98 -23.66 12.80
CA VAL A 134 15.38 -24.24 11.59
C VAL A 134 14.78 -23.12 10.77
N TYR A 135 15.29 -22.95 9.56
CA TYR A 135 14.79 -21.99 8.58
C TYR A 135 13.96 -22.71 7.52
N ARG A 136 12.75 -22.21 7.29
CA ARG A 136 11.85 -22.71 6.25
C ARG A 136 11.43 -21.57 5.33
N SER A 137 11.60 -21.75 4.03
CA SER A 137 11.22 -20.75 3.03
C SER A 137 10.59 -21.40 1.81
N SER A 138 9.76 -20.64 1.09
CA SER A 138 9.32 -21.02 -0.25
C SER A 138 10.31 -20.61 -1.35
N ARG A 139 11.34 -19.82 -1.01
CA ARG A 139 12.36 -19.34 -1.96
C ARG A 139 13.64 -20.15 -1.83
N HIS A 140 14.28 -20.42 -2.97
CA HIS A 140 15.55 -21.12 -3.07
C HIS A 140 16.70 -20.11 -3.17
N GLY A 141 17.90 -20.46 -2.67
CA GLY A 141 19.11 -19.63 -2.80
C GLY A 141 19.23 -18.43 -1.84
N PHE A 142 18.46 -18.39 -0.76
CA PHE A 142 18.49 -17.31 0.25
C PHE A 142 19.16 -17.70 1.56
N THR A 143 19.89 -18.81 1.58
CA THR A 143 20.52 -19.36 2.79
C THR A 143 21.63 -18.44 3.27
N GLU A 144 22.52 -18.05 2.36
CA GLU A 144 23.69 -17.20 2.58
C GLU A 144 23.25 -15.76 2.91
N TYR A 145 22.18 -15.30 2.26
CA TYR A 145 21.53 -14.02 2.56
C TYR A 145 21.03 -13.93 4.00
N LEU A 146 20.37 -14.98 4.51
CA LEU A 146 19.96 -15.02 5.92
C LEU A 146 21.15 -15.06 6.86
N MET A 147 22.22 -15.79 6.51
CA MET A 147 23.45 -15.81 7.32
C MET A 147 24.02 -14.41 7.47
N GLY A 148 24.12 -13.63 6.39
CA GLY A 148 24.56 -12.24 6.43
C GLY A 148 23.71 -11.37 7.36
N GLN A 149 22.38 -11.53 7.31
CA GLN A 149 21.48 -10.81 8.21
C GLN A 149 21.72 -11.16 9.69
N LEU A 150 21.83 -12.45 10.01
CA LEU A 150 22.01 -12.90 11.39
C LEU A 150 23.35 -12.44 11.97
N HIS A 151 24.43 -12.45 11.18
CA HIS A 151 25.73 -11.93 11.61
C HIS A 151 25.63 -10.44 11.94
N GLN A 152 25.07 -9.63 11.03
CA GLN A 152 24.99 -8.18 11.25
C GLN A 152 24.07 -7.81 12.42
N ILE A 153 22.94 -8.52 12.60
CA ILE A 153 22.05 -8.30 13.74
C ILE A 153 22.74 -8.65 15.06
N ALA A 154 23.48 -9.76 15.10
CA ALA A 154 24.18 -10.18 16.30
C ALA A 154 25.28 -9.18 16.69
N GLU A 155 26.02 -8.64 15.72
CA GLU A 155 27.08 -7.67 15.92
C GLU A 155 26.53 -6.28 16.30
N ASP A 156 25.66 -5.68 15.47
CA ASP A 156 25.21 -4.30 15.64
C ASP A 156 24.24 -4.12 16.81
N LEU A 157 23.30 -5.06 17.00
CA LEU A 157 22.21 -4.89 17.97
C LEU A 157 22.48 -5.56 19.32
N TYR A 158 23.23 -6.66 19.33
CA TYR A 158 23.49 -7.46 20.54
C TYR A 158 24.97 -7.51 20.95
N ASN A 159 25.90 -7.00 20.13
CA ASN A 159 27.34 -7.03 20.37
C ASN A 159 27.89 -8.46 20.62
N ILE A 160 27.39 -9.44 19.87
CA ILE A 160 27.75 -10.85 19.96
C ILE A 160 28.49 -11.27 18.69
N LYS A 161 29.65 -11.92 18.87
CA LYS A 161 30.36 -12.59 17.78
C LYS A 161 29.68 -13.92 17.46
N LEU A 162 28.96 -13.96 16.35
CA LEU A 162 28.21 -15.13 15.91
C LEU A 162 29.03 -15.94 14.91
N ASN A 163 29.08 -17.27 15.09
CA ASN A 163 29.58 -18.20 14.08
C ASN A 163 28.45 -19.14 13.63
N ILE A 164 28.16 -19.16 12.32
CA ILE A 164 27.05 -19.94 11.75
C ILE A 164 27.60 -21.13 10.95
N SER A 165 27.15 -22.33 11.30
CA SER A 165 27.40 -23.55 10.53
C SER A 165 26.10 -24.13 10.00
N VAL A 166 26.11 -24.61 8.75
CA VAL A 166 24.96 -25.28 8.13
C VAL A 166 25.04 -26.76 8.45
N LEU A 167 24.05 -27.30 9.16
CA LEU A 167 24.00 -28.72 9.50
C LEU A 167 23.40 -29.54 8.36
N ASP A 168 22.17 -29.21 7.96
CA ASP A 168 21.42 -29.93 6.94
C ASP A 168 20.77 -28.95 5.96
N LYS A 169 20.91 -29.21 4.65
CA LYS A 169 20.12 -28.60 3.58
C LYS A 169 19.14 -29.64 3.04
N CYS A 170 17.94 -29.74 3.61
CA CYS A 170 16.91 -30.65 3.11
C CYS A 170 16.12 -29.95 1.98
N SER A 171 16.39 -30.35 0.73
CA SER A 171 15.46 -30.15 -0.39
C SER A 171 14.71 -31.47 -0.60
N PHE A 172 13.50 -31.61 -0.06
CA PHE A 172 12.72 -32.82 -0.30
C PHE A 172 12.39 -32.90 -1.80
N GLN A 173 12.91 -33.93 -2.47
CA GLN A 173 12.53 -34.25 -3.84
C GLN A 173 11.04 -34.63 -3.91
N GLN A 174 10.40 -34.11 -4.95
CA GLN A 174 9.12 -34.51 -5.57
C GLN A 174 7.77 -34.04 -5.03
N ASP A 175 7.61 -33.43 -3.84
CA ASP A 175 6.25 -32.90 -3.51
C ASP A 175 6.13 -31.75 -2.49
N VAL A 176 7.24 -31.11 -2.06
CA VAL A 176 7.17 -29.97 -1.14
C VAL A 176 7.91 -28.75 -1.70
N LYS A 177 7.16 -27.70 -2.05
CA LYS A 177 7.65 -26.39 -2.54
C LYS A 177 8.48 -25.57 -1.52
N HIS A 178 9.00 -26.19 -0.47
CA HIS A 178 9.65 -25.49 0.64
C HIS A 178 11.06 -26.02 0.90
N VAL A 179 12.01 -25.10 0.98
CA VAL A 179 13.39 -25.37 1.41
C VAL A 179 13.42 -25.33 2.94
N GLN A 180 14.04 -26.34 3.54
CA GLN A 180 14.31 -26.37 4.97
C GLN A 180 15.82 -26.49 5.20
N VAL A 181 16.37 -25.56 5.97
CA VAL A 181 17.79 -25.53 6.34
C VAL A 181 17.92 -25.49 7.85
N ARG A 182 18.82 -26.31 8.40
CA ARG A 182 19.17 -26.29 9.82
C ARG A 182 20.51 -25.59 10.00
N PHE A 183 20.51 -24.53 10.81
CA PHE A 183 21.71 -23.80 11.18
C PHE A 183 22.07 -24.11 12.63
N ARG A 184 23.36 -24.31 12.89
CA ARG A 184 23.94 -24.24 14.23
C ARG A 184 24.60 -22.87 14.38
N LEU A 185 24.00 -22.07 15.25
CA LEU A 185 24.46 -20.74 15.65
C LEU A 185 25.29 -20.92 16.92
N ASN A 186 26.59 -20.67 16.86
CA ASN A 186 27.49 -20.75 18.00
C ASN A 186 27.74 -19.34 18.55
N PHE A 187 27.37 -19.11 19.80
CA PHE A 187 27.59 -17.86 20.54
C PHE A 187 27.44 -18.10 22.04
N ASP A 188 27.99 -17.21 22.86
CA ASP A 188 27.82 -17.29 24.31
C ASP A 188 26.39 -16.96 24.72
N ASN A 189 25.67 -17.98 25.20
CA ASN A 189 24.27 -17.92 25.62
C ASN A 189 24.14 -18.26 27.12
N THR A 190 25.24 -18.19 27.87
CA THR A 190 25.28 -18.55 29.31
C THR A 190 24.34 -17.70 30.15
N GLU A 191 24.34 -16.38 29.94
CA GLU A 191 23.46 -15.44 30.66
C GLU A 191 21.98 -15.74 30.41
N TYR A 192 21.63 -16.06 29.18
CA TYR A 192 20.25 -16.37 28.80
C TYR A 192 19.76 -17.65 29.48
N ILE A 193 20.59 -18.69 29.53
CA ILE A 193 20.25 -19.94 30.23
C ILE A 193 20.16 -19.70 31.73
N ALA A 194 21.09 -18.97 32.32
CA ALA A 194 21.02 -18.59 33.73
C ALA A 194 19.77 -17.75 34.04
N TRP A 195 19.38 -16.83 33.14
CA TRP A 195 18.16 -16.05 33.27
C TRP A 195 16.91 -16.91 33.16
N THR A 196 16.85 -17.79 32.16
CA THR A 196 15.73 -18.73 31.95
C THR A 196 15.62 -19.72 33.10
N THR A 197 16.73 -20.16 33.68
CA THR A 197 16.75 -21.07 34.84
C THR A 197 16.32 -20.36 36.12
N ARG A 198 16.67 -19.07 36.28
CA ARG A 198 16.18 -18.23 37.39
C ARG A 198 14.69 -17.88 37.28
N HIS A 199 14.20 -17.63 36.06
CA HIS A 199 12.81 -17.21 35.78
C HIS A 199 11.87 -18.37 35.45
N SER A 200 12.39 -19.55 35.13
CA SER A 200 11.69 -20.82 35.34
C SER A 200 11.66 -21.01 36.85
N ILE A 201 10.82 -20.20 37.48
CA ILE A 201 10.48 -20.13 38.89
C ILE A 201 11.08 -21.33 39.62
N GLY A 202 12.14 -21.08 40.41
CA GLY A 202 12.53 -22.04 41.43
C GLY A 202 11.27 -22.41 42.18
N LYS A 203 10.88 -23.69 42.12
CA LYS A 203 9.63 -24.26 42.67
C LYS A 203 8.98 -23.30 43.66
N CYS A 204 8.06 -22.46 43.19
CA CYS A 204 7.21 -21.76 44.14
C CYS A 204 6.34 -22.85 44.74
N ASP A 205 6.39 -23.03 46.06
CA ASP A 205 5.49 -23.89 46.83
C ASP A 205 4.07 -23.29 46.86
N LEU A 206 3.54 -22.97 45.67
CA LEU A 206 2.15 -22.57 45.50
C LEU A 206 1.30 -23.84 45.39
N PRO A 207 0.08 -23.82 45.94
CA PRO A 207 -0.83 -24.94 45.78
C PRO A 207 -1.17 -25.15 44.31
N ASN A 208 -1.23 -26.41 43.88
CA ASN A 208 -1.56 -26.76 42.51
C ASN A 208 -2.94 -26.18 42.12
N ILE A 209 -2.99 -25.46 41.01
CA ILE A 209 -4.21 -24.87 40.47
C ILE A 209 -4.91 -25.91 39.58
N SER A 210 -6.23 -26.08 39.76
CA SER A 210 -7.00 -26.97 38.89
C SER A 210 -7.06 -26.43 37.45
N CYS A 211 -6.96 -27.32 36.45
CA CYS A 211 -7.09 -26.92 35.03
C CYS A 211 -8.45 -26.26 34.73
N ASN A 212 -9.50 -26.64 35.44
CA ASN A 212 -10.83 -26.04 35.32
C ASN A 212 -10.82 -24.55 35.68
N PHE A 213 -10.04 -24.15 36.69
CA PHE A 213 -9.90 -22.74 37.05
C PHE A 213 -9.21 -21.95 35.93
N LEU A 214 -8.16 -22.52 35.32
CA LEU A 214 -7.48 -21.91 34.19
C LEU A 214 -8.42 -21.74 32.98
N LEU A 215 -9.23 -22.76 32.67
CA LEU A 215 -10.19 -22.71 31.56
C LEU A 215 -11.36 -21.75 31.81
N LYS A 216 -11.69 -21.44 33.07
CA LYS A 216 -12.62 -20.34 33.40
C LYS A 216 -12.04 -18.98 33.05
N LEU A 217 -10.74 -18.78 33.25
CA LEU A 217 -10.07 -17.54 32.88
C LEU A 217 -9.97 -17.38 31.36
N PHE A 218 -9.75 -18.48 30.64
CA PHE A 218 -9.64 -18.52 29.18
C PHE A 218 -10.85 -19.23 28.53
N PRO A 219 -11.97 -18.51 28.30
CA PRO A 219 -13.19 -19.07 27.69
C PRO A 219 -13.00 -19.83 26.38
N PHE A 220 -12.01 -19.44 25.58
CA PHE A 220 -11.68 -20.08 24.30
C PHE A 220 -10.55 -21.12 24.39
N GLY A 221 -9.95 -21.31 25.56
CA GLY A 221 -8.79 -22.18 25.76
C GLY A 221 -9.11 -23.66 25.54
N ILE A 222 -8.14 -24.41 24.99
CA ILE A 222 -8.32 -25.84 24.66
C ILE A 222 -7.11 -26.63 25.15
N LEU A 223 -7.37 -27.74 25.83
CA LEU A 223 -6.36 -28.69 26.28
C LEU A 223 -6.37 -29.94 25.40
N MET A 224 -5.20 -30.35 24.91
CA MET A 224 -5.02 -31.47 23.99
C MET A 224 -4.00 -32.46 24.53
N ASN A 225 -4.25 -33.75 24.37
CA ASN A 225 -3.30 -34.81 24.72
C ASN A 225 -2.33 -35.15 23.57
N GLN A 226 -1.38 -36.04 23.84
CA GLN A 226 -0.39 -36.54 22.87
C GLN A 226 -1.01 -37.13 21.59
N ASN A 227 -2.21 -37.68 21.70
CA ASN A 227 -2.96 -38.28 20.57
C ASN A 227 -3.78 -37.23 19.78
N MET A 228 -3.56 -35.94 20.01
CA MET A 228 -4.29 -34.84 19.36
C MET A 228 -5.81 -34.91 19.60
N ARG A 229 -6.22 -35.31 20.82
CA ARG A 229 -7.62 -35.32 21.26
C ARG A 229 -7.87 -34.24 22.30
N ILE A 230 -9.07 -33.65 22.26
CA ILE A 230 -9.48 -32.59 23.18
C ILE A 230 -9.76 -33.21 24.55
N VAL A 231 -9.00 -32.82 25.57
CA VAL A 231 -9.17 -33.29 26.96
C VAL A 231 -10.12 -32.37 27.71
N ALA A 232 -9.98 -31.07 27.52
CA ALA A 232 -10.80 -30.05 28.15
C ALA A 232 -10.89 -28.81 27.25
N ALA A 233 -11.97 -28.05 27.39
CA ALA A 233 -12.18 -26.81 26.65
C ALA A 233 -12.81 -25.76 27.57
N GLY A 234 -12.60 -24.49 27.25
CA GLY A 234 -13.26 -23.39 27.94
C GLY A 234 -14.76 -23.36 27.67
N GLU A 235 -15.50 -22.70 28.56
CA GLU A 235 -16.98 -22.67 28.56
C GLU A 235 -17.55 -22.24 27.21
N LYS A 236 -16.97 -21.20 26.59
CA LYS A 236 -17.48 -20.66 25.32
C LYS A 236 -17.22 -21.55 24.13
N MET A 237 -16.14 -22.32 24.14
CA MET A 237 -15.93 -23.35 23.10
C MET A 237 -17.00 -24.43 23.16
N ILE A 238 -17.35 -24.85 24.38
CA ILE A 238 -18.41 -25.84 24.60
C ILE A 238 -19.76 -25.29 24.14
N ASP A 239 -20.07 -24.03 24.46
CA ASP A 239 -21.28 -23.35 24.00
C ASP A 239 -21.37 -23.31 22.47
N ILE A 240 -20.27 -22.98 21.78
CA ILE A 240 -20.22 -22.92 20.30
C ILE A 240 -20.52 -24.28 19.65
N TRP A 241 -20.06 -25.38 20.26
CA TRP A 241 -20.33 -26.72 19.74
C TRP A 241 -21.64 -27.34 20.24
N GLY A 242 -22.30 -26.72 21.21
CA GLY A 242 -23.62 -27.08 21.73
C GLY A 242 -23.68 -28.42 22.49
N THR A 243 -22.57 -29.13 22.68
CA THR A 243 -22.54 -30.42 23.40
C THR A 243 -21.18 -30.70 24.07
N ASN A 244 -21.20 -31.30 25.27
CA ASN A 244 -20.01 -31.85 25.93
C ASN A 244 -19.39 -33.04 25.18
N ALA A 245 -20.04 -33.53 24.13
CA ALA A 245 -19.62 -34.68 23.31
C ALA A 245 -18.37 -34.41 22.44
N VAL A 246 -17.81 -33.20 22.50
CA VAL A 246 -16.55 -32.82 21.83
C VAL A 246 -15.32 -33.29 22.62
N LEU A 247 -15.45 -33.50 23.93
CA LEU A 247 -14.38 -34.04 24.76
C LEU A 247 -14.04 -35.47 24.32
N GLY A 248 -12.75 -35.72 24.07
CA GLY A 248 -12.22 -37.01 23.61
C GLY A 248 -12.17 -37.19 22.08
N ARG A 249 -12.73 -36.26 21.29
CA ARG A 249 -12.64 -36.28 19.82
C ARG A 249 -11.31 -35.74 19.32
N PRO A 250 -10.86 -36.15 18.11
CA PRO A 250 -9.65 -35.58 17.52
C PRO A 250 -9.86 -34.10 17.17
N VAL A 251 -8.85 -33.29 17.42
CA VAL A 251 -8.90 -31.84 17.22
C VAL A 251 -9.07 -31.48 15.74
N VAL A 252 -8.58 -32.33 14.83
CA VAL A 252 -8.63 -32.13 13.37
C VAL A 252 -10.06 -32.03 12.82
N ASP A 253 -11.03 -32.68 13.47
CA ASP A 253 -12.43 -32.66 13.02
C ASP A 253 -13.10 -31.32 13.30
N HIS A 254 -12.60 -30.58 14.30
CA HIS A 254 -13.19 -29.34 14.80
C HIS A 254 -12.42 -28.08 14.39
N PHE A 255 -11.15 -28.23 14.01
CA PHE A 255 -10.27 -27.11 13.68
C PHE A 255 -9.55 -27.29 12.35
N ILE A 256 -9.56 -26.22 11.57
CA ILE A 256 -8.74 -26.10 10.38
C ILE A 256 -7.55 -25.18 10.70
N LEU A 257 -6.35 -25.73 10.60
CA LEU A 257 -5.12 -24.97 10.75
C LEU A 257 -4.93 -24.01 9.57
N ARG A 258 -5.07 -22.70 9.80
CA ARG A 258 -4.78 -21.68 8.77
C ARG A 258 -3.32 -21.23 8.82
N ARG A 259 -2.75 -21.09 10.02
CA ARG A 259 -1.35 -20.74 10.22
C ARG A 259 -0.75 -21.52 11.38
N PRO A 260 0.51 -21.98 11.26
CA PRO A 260 1.43 -21.80 10.12
C PRO A 260 1.06 -22.66 8.88
N LYS A 261 1.36 -22.15 7.67
CA LYS A 261 1.01 -22.82 6.40
C LYS A 261 1.99 -23.94 6.07
N GLY A 262 1.48 -25.06 5.54
CA GLY A 262 2.29 -26.17 5.05
C GLY A 262 2.87 -27.06 6.16
N ILE A 263 2.34 -26.96 7.38
CA ILE A 263 2.68 -27.83 8.50
C ILE A 263 1.49 -28.74 8.77
N LYS A 264 1.73 -30.06 8.81
CA LYS A 264 0.70 -31.01 9.23
C LYS A 264 0.47 -30.83 10.73
N PHE A 265 -0.80 -30.75 11.11
CA PHE A 265 -1.21 -30.58 12.49
C PHE A 265 -0.96 -31.87 13.28
N THR A 266 0.25 -31.97 13.84
CA THR A 266 0.76 -33.16 14.54
C THR A 266 1.42 -32.73 15.84
N TRP A 267 1.42 -33.63 16.83
CA TRP A 267 1.97 -33.37 18.16
C TRP A 267 3.43 -32.89 18.13
N VAL A 268 4.28 -33.58 17.38
CA VAL A 268 5.71 -33.26 17.27
C VAL A 268 5.93 -31.85 16.72
N ASN A 269 5.19 -31.47 15.67
CA ASN A 269 5.30 -30.13 15.08
C ASN A 269 4.83 -29.04 16.05
N ILE A 270 3.79 -29.29 16.84
CA ILE A 270 3.29 -28.33 17.83
C ILE A 270 4.31 -28.09 18.94
N LEU A 271 5.00 -29.14 19.40
CA LEU A 271 6.04 -29.02 20.42
C LEU A 271 7.20 -28.13 19.94
N TYR A 272 7.65 -28.30 18.69
CA TYR A 272 8.71 -27.47 18.11
C TYR A 272 8.30 -26.02 17.86
N LEU A 273 6.99 -25.75 17.68
CA LEU A 273 6.46 -24.44 17.31
C LEU A 273 5.80 -23.71 18.49
N ASN A 274 6.20 -24.00 19.72
CA ASN A 274 5.57 -23.46 20.93
C ASN A 274 5.53 -21.92 21.01
N SER A 275 6.50 -21.22 20.40
CA SER A 275 6.58 -19.75 20.39
C SER A 275 5.79 -19.11 19.24
N VAL A 276 5.35 -19.90 18.26
CA VAL A 276 4.66 -19.40 17.07
C VAL A 276 3.18 -19.13 17.40
N MET A 277 2.65 -18.02 16.88
CA MET A 277 1.23 -17.73 16.95
C MET A 277 0.47 -18.58 15.93
N PHE A 278 -0.39 -19.47 16.43
CA PHE A 278 -1.29 -20.29 15.62
C PHE A 278 -2.59 -19.54 15.33
N GLU A 279 -3.10 -19.72 14.11
CA GLU A 279 -4.44 -19.28 13.70
C GLU A 279 -5.24 -20.52 13.30
N LEU A 280 -6.28 -20.83 14.08
CA LEU A 280 -7.18 -21.95 13.86
C LEU A 280 -8.58 -21.42 13.49
N GLU A 281 -9.18 -22.02 12.49
CA GLU A 281 -10.58 -21.78 12.14
C GLU A 281 -11.46 -22.85 12.77
N VAL A 282 -12.50 -22.42 13.49
CA VAL A 282 -13.46 -23.32 14.13
C VAL A 282 -14.47 -23.80 13.09
N VAL A 283 -14.55 -25.11 12.92
CA VAL A 283 -15.62 -25.74 12.14
C VAL A 283 -16.84 -25.87 13.03
N ARG A 284 -17.92 -25.17 12.65
CA ARG A 284 -19.21 -25.33 13.32
C ARG A 284 -19.88 -26.59 12.78
N PRO A 285 -20.41 -27.47 13.64
CA PRO A 285 -21.43 -28.40 13.18
C PRO A 285 -22.59 -27.53 12.68
N CYS A 286 -22.90 -27.60 11.38
CA CYS A 286 -24.03 -26.86 10.84
C CYS A 286 -25.26 -27.14 11.70
N MET A 287 -25.80 -26.11 12.36
CA MET A 287 -27.18 -26.14 12.82
C MET A 287 -28.01 -26.37 11.55
N ARG A 288 -28.49 -27.60 11.34
CA ARG A 288 -29.50 -27.85 10.31
C ARG A 288 -30.64 -26.87 10.62
N PRO A 289 -31.07 -26.02 9.68
CA PRO A 289 -32.30 -25.28 9.89
C PRO A 289 -33.39 -26.33 10.10
N MET A 290 -34.00 -26.33 11.29
CA MET A 290 -35.25 -27.03 11.55
C MET A 290 -36.28 -26.45 10.59
N THR A 291 -36.38 -27.07 9.42
CA THR A 291 -37.49 -26.88 8.50
C THR A 291 -38.28 -28.17 8.58
N ASN A 292 -39.22 -28.20 9.53
CA ASN A 292 -40.43 -28.97 9.31
C ASN A 292 -41.11 -28.34 8.10
N LYS A 293 -40.87 -28.90 6.92
CA LYS A 293 -41.68 -28.65 5.74
C LYS A 293 -42.39 -29.95 5.44
N GLU A 294 -43.61 -30.04 5.94
CA GLU A 294 -44.67 -30.77 5.26
C GLU A 294 -44.74 -30.24 3.82
N GLU A 295 -44.83 -31.20 2.90
CA GLU A 295 -44.92 -30.98 1.47
C GLU A 295 -46.28 -30.35 1.14
N ASP A 296 -46.27 -29.27 0.35
CA ASP A 296 -47.43 -28.89 -0.46
C ASP A 296 -46.93 -28.22 -1.76
N PRO A 297 -47.29 -28.73 -2.96
CA PRO A 297 -46.93 -28.13 -4.23
C PRO A 297 -48.07 -27.29 -4.80
N GLY A 298 -47.87 -25.98 -4.96
CA GLY A 298 -48.76 -25.07 -5.68
C GLY A 298 -47.98 -24.18 -6.65
N PRO A 299 -48.43 -23.96 -7.90
CA PRO A 299 -47.64 -23.28 -8.92
C PRO A 299 -47.96 -21.78 -9.07
N GLY A 300 -46.90 -20.95 -9.10
CA GLY A 300 -46.82 -19.67 -9.84
C GLY A 300 -46.95 -18.37 -9.02
N PRO A 301 -46.59 -17.19 -9.58
CA PRO A 301 -45.78 -16.90 -10.77
C PRO A 301 -44.51 -16.09 -10.46
N ARG A 302 -43.55 -16.17 -11.39
CA ARG A 302 -42.32 -15.39 -11.43
C ARG A 302 -42.62 -13.93 -11.72
N VAL A 303 -42.15 -13.02 -10.87
CA VAL A 303 -41.92 -11.61 -11.22
C VAL A 303 -40.45 -11.31 -10.95
N GLY A 304 -39.67 -11.25 -12.03
CA GLY A 304 -38.35 -10.65 -12.01
C GLY A 304 -38.48 -9.14 -12.13
N ALA A 305 -37.69 -8.42 -11.33
CA ALA A 305 -37.04 -7.13 -11.63
C ALA A 305 -36.96 -6.26 -10.37
N LEU A 306 -35.85 -6.36 -9.62
CA LEU A 306 -35.07 -5.19 -9.19
C LEU A 306 -33.72 -5.66 -8.61
N GLN A 307 -32.87 -6.21 -9.47
CA GLN A 307 -31.51 -6.60 -9.11
C GLN A 307 -30.57 -5.44 -9.45
N LEU A 308 -30.68 -4.35 -8.68
CA LEU A 308 -29.78 -3.20 -8.75
C LEU A 308 -29.43 -2.79 -7.31
N LEU A 309 -28.18 -3.09 -6.93
CA LEU A 309 -27.39 -2.45 -5.87
C LEU A 309 -27.66 -2.79 -4.39
N THR A 310 -27.87 -4.06 -4.02
CA THR A 310 -27.55 -4.49 -2.65
C THR A 310 -26.04 -4.77 -2.51
N ARG A 311 -25.35 -3.86 -1.81
CA ARG A 311 -23.98 -3.99 -1.29
C ARG A 311 -23.70 -5.43 -0.82
N ARG A 312 -22.50 -5.94 -1.13
CA ARG A 312 -21.94 -7.22 -0.66
C ARG A 312 -21.83 -7.26 0.89
N GLY A 313 -22.95 -7.47 1.57
CA GLY A 313 -23.02 -7.91 2.96
C GLY A 313 -23.15 -9.43 2.98
N SER A 314 -22.15 -10.12 3.52
CA SER A 314 -22.10 -11.58 3.66
C SER A 314 -23.30 -12.13 4.46
N GLN A 315 -24.29 -12.69 3.74
CA GLN A 315 -25.46 -13.39 4.28
C GLN A 315 -25.15 -14.85 4.69
N GLY A 316 -23.94 -15.11 5.20
CA GLY A 316 -23.53 -16.43 5.70
C GLY A 316 -22.87 -16.29 7.07
N GLN A 317 -23.17 -17.21 7.99
CA GLN A 317 -22.49 -17.26 9.29
C GLN A 317 -20.98 -17.34 9.07
N ARG A 318 -20.23 -16.35 9.60
CA ARG A 318 -18.77 -16.36 9.49
C ARG A 318 -18.20 -17.39 10.46
N THR A 319 -17.18 -18.12 10.00
CA THR A 319 -16.40 -19.03 10.84
C THR A 319 -15.61 -18.23 11.87
N ILE A 320 -15.49 -18.77 13.08
CA ILE A 320 -14.71 -18.13 14.15
C ILE A 320 -13.24 -18.42 13.88
N LEU A 321 -12.41 -17.37 13.87
CA LEU A 321 -10.96 -17.48 13.78
C LEU A 321 -10.37 -17.27 15.17
N LEU A 322 -9.67 -18.26 15.69
CA LEU A 322 -8.96 -18.20 16.97
C LEU A 322 -7.47 -18.02 16.72
N LYS A 323 -6.87 -17.05 17.42
CA LYS A 323 -5.44 -16.80 17.37
C LYS A 323 -4.83 -16.93 18.77
N GLY A 324 -3.74 -17.67 18.88
CA GLY A 324 -3.15 -17.99 20.18
C GLY A 324 -1.81 -18.69 20.11
N GLN A 325 -1.19 -18.91 21.26
CA GLN A 325 0.02 -19.72 21.39
C GLN A 325 -0.31 -21.12 21.91
N MET A 326 0.48 -22.09 21.51
CA MET A 326 0.42 -23.46 22.04
C MET A 326 1.54 -23.65 23.06
N ARG A 327 1.18 -23.98 24.30
CA ARG A 327 2.14 -24.19 25.39
C ARG A 327 2.06 -25.65 25.84
N TYR A 328 3.22 -26.28 25.96
CA TYR A 328 3.33 -27.64 26.48
C TYR A 328 3.46 -27.63 28.01
N PHE A 329 2.66 -28.45 28.69
CA PHE A 329 2.81 -28.73 30.11
C PHE A 329 3.42 -30.11 30.30
N SER A 330 4.60 -30.17 30.92
CA SER A 330 5.29 -31.42 31.25
C SER A 330 4.57 -32.24 32.33
N GLU A 331 3.87 -31.59 33.27
CA GLU A 331 3.19 -32.29 34.38
C GLU A 331 1.98 -33.10 33.92
N VAL A 332 1.20 -32.56 32.99
CA VAL A 332 -0.04 -33.18 32.46
C VAL A 332 0.21 -33.87 31.11
N ASN A 333 1.44 -33.82 30.59
CA ASN A 333 1.80 -34.30 29.24
C ASN A 333 0.81 -33.85 28.16
N SER A 334 0.35 -32.61 28.25
CA SER A 334 -0.72 -32.04 27.43
C SER A 334 -0.33 -30.67 26.91
N VAL A 335 -0.80 -30.31 25.72
CA VAL A 335 -0.62 -28.97 25.15
C VAL A 335 -1.88 -28.17 25.37
N ILE A 336 -1.73 -26.98 25.93
CA ILE A 336 -2.81 -25.98 25.99
C ILE A 336 -2.68 -25.01 24.83
N PHE A 337 -3.79 -24.74 24.15
CA PHE A 337 -3.93 -23.64 23.20
C PHE A 337 -4.62 -22.49 23.91
N LEU A 338 -3.86 -21.43 24.20
CA LEU A 338 -4.37 -20.20 24.80
C LEU A 338 -4.66 -19.23 23.67
N CYS A 339 -5.94 -19.00 23.39
CA CYS A 339 -6.36 -18.27 22.21
C CYS A 339 -7.47 -17.27 22.50
N ASN A 340 -7.55 -16.28 21.62
CA ASN A 340 -8.61 -15.28 21.56
C ASN A 340 -9.20 -15.27 20.15
N PRO A 341 -10.52 -15.01 20.01
CA PRO A 341 -11.11 -14.81 18.69
C PRO A 341 -10.58 -13.53 18.06
N VAL A 342 -10.25 -13.60 16.78
CA VAL A 342 -9.80 -12.46 15.97
C VAL A 342 -11.05 -11.78 15.44
N VAL A 343 -11.49 -10.74 16.13
CA VAL A 343 -12.62 -9.91 15.74
C VAL A 343 -12.18 -8.46 15.82
N CYS A 344 -12.35 -7.71 14.73
CA CYS A 344 -11.93 -6.31 14.68
C CYS A 344 -13.09 -5.35 15.00
N ASN A 345 -14.32 -5.72 14.63
CA ASN A 345 -15.49 -4.83 14.68
C ASN A 345 -16.68 -5.48 15.41
N LEU A 346 -17.57 -4.65 15.94
CA LEU A 346 -18.81 -5.11 16.59
C LEU A 346 -19.73 -5.86 15.61
N ASP A 347 -19.81 -5.43 14.35
CA ASP A 347 -20.60 -6.11 13.32
C ASP A 347 -20.09 -7.54 13.04
N GLU A 348 -18.77 -7.72 13.10
CA GLU A 348 -18.14 -9.02 12.90
C GLU A 348 -18.41 -9.95 14.09
N LEU A 349 -18.43 -9.40 15.31
CA LEU A 349 -18.81 -10.11 16.53
C LEU A 349 -20.24 -10.68 16.41
N GLN A 350 -21.18 -9.86 15.92
CA GLN A 350 -22.56 -10.31 15.67
C GLN A 350 -22.63 -11.38 14.57
N SER A 351 -21.89 -11.21 13.47
CA SER A 351 -21.85 -12.19 12.38
C SER A 351 -21.26 -13.55 12.80
N THR A 352 -20.40 -13.54 13.81
CA THR A 352 -19.79 -14.72 14.42
C THR A 352 -20.56 -15.21 15.65
N GLN A 353 -21.74 -14.66 15.97
CA GLN A 353 -22.55 -15.06 17.13
C GLN A 353 -21.77 -15.10 18.46
N LEU A 354 -20.80 -14.20 18.60
CA LEU A 354 -20.10 -13.97 19.86
C LEU A 354 -20.65 -12.69 20.48
N TYR A 355 -20.57 -12.59 21.80
CA TYR A 355 -20.90 -11.38 22.54
C TYR A 355 -19.65 -10.79 23.18
N LEU A 356 -19.72 -9.50 23.50
CA LEU A 356 -18.58 -8.80 24.11
C LEU A 356 -18.20 -9.41 25.46
N ASN A 357 -19.18 -9.97 26.17
CA ASN A 357 -19.01 -10.66 27.45
C ASN A 357 -18.33 -12.03 27.32
N ASP A 358 -18.31 -12.62 26.11
CA ASP A 358 -17.68 -13.92 25.88
C ASP A 358 -16.16 -13.79 25.71
N LEU A 359 -15.67 -12.59 25.37
CA LEU A 359 -14.26 -12.30 25.26
C LEU A 359 -13.58 -12.33 26.64
N ASN A 360 -12.31 -12.73 26.67
CA ASN A 360 -11.55 -12.77 27.90
C ASN A 360 -11.57 -11.39 28.60
N LEU A 361 -11.83 -11.42 29.91
CA LEU A 361 -11.79 -10.21 30.75
C LEU A 361 -10.38 -9.61 30.82
N HIS A 362 -9.37 -10.48 30.70
CA HIS A 362 -7.98 -10.09 30.67
C HIS A 362 -7.45 -10.12 29.23
N GLY A 363 -6.64 -9.12 28.88
CA GLY A 363 -6.07 -8.97 27.54
C GLY A 363 -6.78 -7.91 26.70
N LEU A 364 -6.27 -7.74 25.48
CA LEU A 364 -6.61 -6.60 24.62
C LEU A 364 -7.74 -6.87 23.63
N SER A 365 -8.36 -8.06 23.62
CA SER A 365 -9.37 -8.42 22.61
C SER A 365 -10.62 -7.54 22.70
N ARG A 366 -11.12 -7.31 23.92
CA ARG A 366 -12.27 -6.43 24.17
C ARG A 366 -11.96 -4.98 23.79
N GLU A 367 -10.80 -4.50 24.19
CA GLU A 367 -10.33 -3.15 23.83
C GLU A 367 -10.14 -3.00 22.32
N LEU A 368 -9.66 -4.04 21.63
CA LEU A 368 -9.44 -4.02 20.18
C LEU A 368 -10.75 -3.94 19.41
N VAL A 369 -11.80 -4.65 19.83
CA VAL A 369 -13.14 -4.52 19.22
C VAL A 369 -13.70 -3.11 19.42
N LEU A 370 -13.51 -2.53 20.61
CA LEU A 370 -13.96 -1.16 20.90
C LEU A 370 -13.12 -0.11 20.16
N ALA A 371 -11.81 -0.30 20.06
CA ALA A 371 -10.89 0.56 19.32
C ALA A 371 -11.13 0.47 17.81
N GLY A 372 -11.46 -0.72 17.28
CA GLY A 372 -11.88 -0.90 15.90
C GLY A 372 -13.12 -0.08 15.58
N TRP A 373 -14.11 -0.08 16.49
CA TRP A 373 -15.29 0.77 16.36
C TRP A 373 -14.94 2.27 16.35
N GLN A 374 -14.07 2.73 17.26
CA GLN A 374 -13.58 4.12 17.26
C GLN A 374 -12.80 4.48 15.98
N HIS A 375 -11.98 3.56 15.47
CA HIS A 375 -11.20 3.76 14.26
C HIS A 375 -12.08 3.81 13.02
N CYS A 376 -13.15 3.00 12.94
CA CYS A 376 -14.14 3.09 11.87
C CYS A 376 -14.81 4.46 11.85
N ALA A 377 -15.24 4.98 13.00
CA ALA A 377 -15.80 6.33 13.09
C ALA A 377 -14.79 7.41 12.66
N ARG A 378 -13.52 7.26 13.05
CA ARG A 378 -12.45 8.18 12.61
C ARG A 378 -12.20 8.11 11.10
N LEU A 379 -12.24 6.92 10.51
CA LEU A 379 -12.08 6.73 9.06
C LEU A 379 -13.23 7.38 8.30
N GLU A 380 -14.47 7.22 8.74
CA GLU A 380 -15.65 7.87 8.15
C GLU A 380 -15.47 9.40 8.14
N PHE A 381 -15.06 9.97 9.27
CA PHE A 381 -14.74 11.40 9.37
C PHE A 381 -13.62 11.84 8.40
N LEU A 382 -12.56 11.02 8.23
CA LEU A 382 -11.48 11.32 7.30
C LEU A 382 -11.93 11.24 5.83
N CYS A 383 -12.82 10.29 5.51
CA CYS A 383 -13.42 10.17 4.17
C CYS A 383 -14.29 11.40 3.87
N GLU A 384 -15.15 11.81 4.79
CA GLU A 384 -15.98 13.01 4.65
C GLU A 384 -15.10 14.26 4.45
N LYS A 385 -14.02 14.39 5.22
CA LYS A 385 -13.06 15.49 5.06
C LYS A 385 -12.32 15.44 3.72
N ALA A 386 -12.05 14.24 3.19
CA ALA A 386 -11.41 14.08 1.89
C ALA A 386 -12.38 14.43 0.75
N GLU A 387 -13.66 14.07 0.87
CA GLU A 387 -14.72 14.48 -0.05
C GLU A 387 -14.88 16.00 -0.06
N GLN A 388 -14.98 16.64 1.13
CA GLN A 388 -15.03 18.10 1.23
C GLN A 388 -13.84 18.79 0.53
N ARG A 389 -12.62 18.28 0.72
CA ARG A 389 -11.44 18.81 0.03
C ARG A 389 -11.47 18.57 -1.47
N SER A 390 -12.06 17.45 -1.92
CA SER A 390 -12.24 17.17 -3.35
C SER A 390 -13.18 18.19 -3.97
N ASP A 391 -14.30 18.48 -3.30
CA ASP A 391 -15.28 19.47 -3.75
C ASP A 391 -14.69 20.89 -3.77
N GLU A 392 -13.91 21.26 -2.75
CA GLU A 392 -13.16 22.52 -2.71
C GLU A 392 -12.15 22.60 -3.86
N LEU A 393 -11.44 21.51 -4.12
CA LEU A 393 -10.45 21.46 -5.19
C LEU A 393 -11.12 21.56 -6.57
N GLU A 394 -12.28 20.93 -6.77
CA GLU A 394 -13.05 21.01 -8.00
C GLU A 394 -13.51 22.46 -8.27
N LYS A 395 -14.04 23.15 -7.25
CA LYS A 395 -14.37 24.58 -7.35
C LYS A 395 -13.15 25.43 -7.70
N ASN A 396 -12.01 25.16 -7.05
CA ASN A 396 -10.76 25.88 -7.37
C ASN A 396 -10.30 25.61 -8.80
N TYR A 397 -10.52 24.41 -9.34
CA TYR A 397 -10.23 24.10 -10.74
C TYR A 397 -11.18 24.83 -11.69
N GLU A 398 -12.48 24.90 -11.38
CA GLU A 398 -13.44 25.67 -12.16
C GLU A 398 -13.08 27.16 -12.19
N GLU A 399 -12.74 27.74 -11.03
CA GLU A 399 -12.27 29.12 -10.94
C GLU A 399 -10.98 29.31 -11.73
N LEU A 400 -10.00 28.40 -11.60
CA LEU A 400 -8.76 28.46 -12.36
C LEU A 400 -9.01 28.43 -13.87
N ASP A 401 -9.92 27.57 -14.34
CA ASP A 401 -10.29 27.49 -15.76
C ASP A 401 -11.03 28.75 -16.22
N MET A 402 -11.88 29.34 -15.38
CA MET A 402 -12.50 30.64 -15.67
C MET A 402 -11.44 31.74 -15.79
N TRP A 403 -10.52 31.83 -14.83
CA TRP A 403 -9.43 32.81 -14.85
C TRP A 403 -8.51 32.61 -16.05
N LYS A 404 -8.24 31.35 -16.42
CA LYS A 404 -7.47 31.02 -17.61
C LYS A 404 -8.17 31.48 -18.88
N LYS A 405 -9.49 31.28 -18.99
CA LYS A 405 -10.29 31.80 -20.11
C LYS A 405 -10.28 33.32 -20.16
N CYS A 406 -10.50 34.00 -19.03
CA CYS A 406 -10.43 35.46 -18.96
C CYS A 406 -9.03 35.97 -19.37
N GLY A 407 -7.97 35.28 -18.95
CA GLY A 407 -6.60 35.61 -19.36
C GLY A 407 -6.35 35.38 -20.85
N ASP A 408 -6.87 34.28 -21.40
CA ASP A 408 -6.79 33.97 -22.83
C ASP A 408 -7.59 34.98 -23.67
N ASP A 409 -8.81 35.33 -23.26
CA ASP A 409 -9.65 36.33 -23.93
C ASP A 409 -9.01 37.71 -23.94
N LEU A 410 -8.40 38.12 -22.83
CA LEU A 410 -7.67 39.39 -22.75
C LEU A 410 -6.38 39.38 -23.58
N LEU A 411 -5.71 38.24 -23.71
CA LEU A 411 -4.56 38.12 -24.61
C LEU A 411 -4.99 38.22 -26.07
N TYR A 412 -6.08 37.53 -26.43
CA TYR A 412 -6.64 37.52 -27.79
C TYR A 412 -7.32 38.82 -28.17
N SER A 413 -7.71 39.67 -27.21
CA SER A 413 -8.21 41.01 -27.50
C SER A 413 -7.10 41.98 -27.92
N MET A 414 -5.84 41.73 -27.52
CA MET A 414 -4.71 42.61 -27.85
C MET A 414 -3.89 42.10 -29.05
N ILE A 415 -3.84 40.79 -29.27
CA ILE A 415 -3.01 40.14 -30.29
C ILE A 415 -3.82 39.03 -30.99
N PRO A 416 -3.73 38.87 -32.33
CA PRO A 416 -4.37 37.77 -33.05
C PRO A 416 -4.06 36.38 -32.49
N ARG A 417 -5.05 35.48 -32.53
CA ARG A 417 -4.94 34.11 -31.97
C ARG A 417 -3.73 33.34 -32.50
N SER A 418 -3.51 33.35 -33.82
CA SER A 418 -2.39 32.62 -34.44
C SER A 418 -1.03 33.11 -33.95
N VAL A 419 -0.86 34.42 -33.76
CA VAL A 419 0.36 35.03 -33.21
C VAL A 419 0.53 34.69 -31.73
N ALA A 420 -0.55 34.79 -30.95
CA ALA A 420 -0.53 34.48 -29.52
C ALA A 420 -0.21 32.99 -29.24
N GLU A 421 -0.72 32.07 -30.06
CA GLU A 421 -0.42 30.63 -29.95
C GLU A 421 1.03 30.31 -30.30
N GLN A 422 1.58 30.92 -31.36
CA GLN A 422 3.00 30.78 -31.73
C GLN A 422 3.94 31.28 -30.62
N LEU A 423 3.63 32.45 -30.04
CA LEU A 423 4.39 32.99 -28.91
C LEU A 423 4.28 32.09 -27.66
N ARG A 424 3.10 31.50 -27.42
CA ARG A 424 2.89 30.55 -26.31
C ARG A 424 3.62 29.23 -26.51
N ALA A 425 3.82 28.81 -27.76
CA ALA A 425 4.65 27.66 -28.13
C ALA A 425 6.17 27.93 -27.97
N GLY A 426 6.55 29.16 -27.66
CA GLY A 426 7.95 29.57 -27.48
C GLY A 426 8.66 29.93 -28.79
N GLU A 427 7.92 30.15 -29.88
CA GLU A 427 8.50 30.61 -31.14
C GLU A 427 9.04 32.04 -31.00
N SER A 428 10.05 32.38 -31.80
CA SER A 428 10.66 33.71 -31.73
C SER A 428 9.69 34.79 -32.21
N THR A 429 9.71 35.97 -31.59
CA THR A 429 8.86 37.09 -32.00
C THR A 429 9.08 37.51 -33.46
N LEU A 430 10.29 37.29 -33.99
CA LEU A 430 10.66 37.60 -35.37
C LEU A 430 10.03 36.66 -36.42
N SER A 431 9.82 35.38 -36.08
CA SER A 431 9.19 34.42 -37.01
C SER A 431 7.72 34.69 -37.22
N THR A 432 7.09 35.46 -36.33
CA THR A 432 5.67 35.80 -36.40
C THR A 432 5.42 37.12 -37.16
N CYS A 433 6.48 37.82 -37.58
CA CYS A 433 6.37 39.05 -38.37
C CYS A 433 6.06 38.75 -39.84
N VAL A 434 4.99 39.34 -40.36
CA VAL A 434 4.60 39.26 -41.79
C VAL A 434 4.78 40.63 -42.45
N HIS A 435 5.47 40.68 -43.59
CA HIS A 435 5.64 41.92 -44.36
C HIS A 435 4.48 42.08 -45.37
N SER A 436 3.54 42.97 -45.05
CA SER A 436 2.31 43.22 -45.85
C SER A 436 2.44 44.36 -46.89
N GLY A 437 3.61 44.60 -47.47
CA GLY A 437 3.80 45.72 -48.42
C GLY A 437 3.44 47.13 -47.86
N PRO A 438 3.29 48.15 -48.71
CA PRO A 438 2.88 49.50 -48.30
C PRO A 438 1.38 49.53 -47.93
N VAL A 439 1.08 49.93 -46.69
CA VAL A 439 -0.29 50.10 -46.18
C VAL A 439 -0.69 51.57 -46.30
N VAL A 440 -1.84 51.86 -46.90
CA VAL A 440 -2.42 53.21 -46.96
C VAL A 440 -3.31 53.41 -45.74
N ALA A 441 -2.95 54.36 -44.88
CA ALA A 441 -3.75 54.75 -43.72
C ALA A 441 -4.29 56.17 -43.90
N ALA A 442 -5.59 56.38 -43.70
CA ALA A 442 -6.21 57.70 -43.68
C ALA A 442 -6.40 58.19 -42.24
N VAL A 443 -6.21 59.50 -42.05
CA VAL A 443 -6.33 60.17 -40.75
C VAL A 443 -7.67 60.90 -40.66
N VAL A 444 -8.37 60.73 -39.55
CA VAL A 444 -9.66 61.39 -39.27
C VAL A 444 -9.44 62.69 -38.49
N GLY A 445 -9.89 63.83 -39.06
CA GLY A 445 -10.15 65.09 -38.34
C GLY A 445 -9.28 66.30 -38.72
N LEU A 446 -9.91 67.47 -38.95
CA LEU A 446 -9.22 68.74 -39.27
C LEU A 446 -9.42 69.89 -38.26
N LYS A 447 -10.41 69.87 -37.33
CA LYS A 447 -10.66 71.05 -36.47
C LYS A 447 -10.79 70.83 -34.95
N VAL A 448 -11.63 69.94 -34.39
CA VAL A 448 -11.59 69.57 -32.95
C VAL A 448 -12.41 68.27 -32.75
N PRO A 449 -11.86 67.14 -32.25
CA PRO A 449 -12.68 65.97 -31.90
C PRO A 449 -12.54 65.56 -30.43
N ARG A 450 -13.66 65.54 -29.71
CA ARG A 450 -13.89 64.55 -28.65
C ARG A 450 -15.04 63.66 -29.11
N TYR A 451 -14.72 62.41 -29.41
CA TYR A 451 -15.69 61.33 -29.55
C TYR A 451 -15.23 60.21 -28.63
N CYS A 452 -16.09 59.79 -27.70
CA CYS A 452 -15.96 58.51 -27.02
C CYS A 452 -16.98 57.58 -27.67
N LEU A 453 -16.52 56.60 -28.42
CA LEU A 453 -17.37 55.48 -28.82
C LEU A 453 -17.63 54.64 -27.56
N PHE A 454 -18.85 54.66 -27.06
CA PHE A 454 -19.33 53.70 -26.07
C PHE A 454 -20.49 52.93 -26.67
N GLY A 455 -20.45 51.60 -26.53
CA GLY A 455 -21.59 50.73 -26.81
C GLY A 455 -21.45 49.84 -28.04
N ASP A 456 -22.56 49.14 -28.32
CA ASP A 456 -22.67 47.98 -29.20
C ASP A 456 -22.09 48.16 -30.61
N THR A 457 -21.86 49.38 -31.09
CA THR A 457 -21.30 49.62 -32.42
C THR A 457 -19.84 49.18 -32.57
N VAL A 458 -19.02 49.32 -31.52
CA VAL A 458 -17.64 48.78 -31.52
C VAL A 458 -17.68 47.26 -31.51
N ASN A 459 -18.63 46.69 -30.76
CA ASN A 459 -18.88 45.24 -30.72
C ASN A 459 -19.46 44.70 -32.03
N ILE A 460 -20.33 45.45 -32.72
CA ILE A 460 -20.93 45.07 -34.00
C ILE A 460 -19.90 45.17 -35.13
N ALA A 461 -19.07 46.21 -35.15
CA ALA A 461 -17.93 46.31 -36.08
C ALA A 461 -16.92 45.18 -35.85
N ALA A 462 -16.62 44.83 -34.60
CA ALA A 462 -15.75 43.70 -34.25
C ALA A 462 -16.37 42.33 -34.61
N ARG A 463 -17.71 42.18 -34.56
CA ARG A 463 -18.41 40.94 -34.93
C ARG A 463 -18.71 40.81 -36.43
N MET A 464 -18.75 41.92 -37.17
CA MET A 464 -19.00 41.95 -38.62
C MET A 464 -17.78 41.57 -39.45
N GLN A 465 -16.56 41.53 -38.89
CA GLN A 465 -15.36 41.14 -39.64
C GLN A 465 -14.43 40.16 -38.91
N THR A 466 -13.79 39.30 -39.71
CA THR A 466 -12.66 38.43 -39.36
C THR A 466 -11.30 39.15 -39.39
N THR A 467 -11.27 40.49 -39.27
CA THR A 467 -10.07 41.33 -39.42
C THR A 467 -9.52 41.75 -38.06
N SER A 468 -8.19 41.75 -37.89
CA SER A 468 -7.56 42.17 -36.63
C SER A 468 -7.63 43.69 -36.50
N GLN A 469 -8.15 44.18 -35.37
CA GLN A 469 -8.02 45.59 -34.98
C GLN A 469 -6.59 45.83 -34.47
N VAL A 470 -5.99 46.96 -34.85
CA VAL A 470 -4.66 47.37 -34.38
C VAL A 470 -4.83 48.38 -33.26
N GLU A 471 -4.08 48.24 -32.17
CA GLU A 471 -4.07 49.24 -31.10
C GLU A 471 -3.52 50.58 -31.64
N THR A 472 -4.36 51.61 -31.63
CA THR A 472 -4.00 52.97 -32.07
C THR A 472 -4.05 53.96 -30.92
N VAL A 473 -3.28 55.04 -31.06
CA VAL A 473 -3.27 56.14 -30.08
C VAL A 473 -4.26 57.22 -30.53
N GLY A 474 -5.31 57.45 -29.74
CA GLY A 474 -6.18 58.62 -29.87
C GLY A 474 -7.32 58.51 -30.89
N GLN A 475 -7.39 59.45 -31.84
CA GLN A 475 -8.57 59.75 -32.69
C GLN A 475 -8.61 58.98 -34.02
N VAL A 476 -7.71 58.04 -34.23
CA VAL A 476 -7.54 57.31 -35.49
C VAL A 476 -7.90 55.84 -35.28
N TYR A 477 -8.81 55.32 -36.09
CA TYR A 477 -9.18 53.91 -36.09
C TYR A 477 -8.50 53.21 -37.27
N MET A 478 -7.78 52.12 -37.03
CA MET A 478 -7.08 51.35 -38.06
C MET A 478 -7.58 49.91 -38.07
N ALA A 479 -8.01 49.45 -39.23
CA ALA A 479 -8.42 48.07 -39.48
C ALA A 479 -7.58 47.50 -40.64
N VAL A 480 -7.19 46.23 -40.54
CA VAL A 480 -6.37 45.56 -41.54
C VAL A 480 -7.00 44.21 -41.89
N SER A 481 -7.14 43.93 -43.18
CA SER A 481 -7.54 42.61 -43.68
C SER A 481 -6.36 41.90 -44.32
N GLY A 482 -6.22 40.60 -44.05
CA GLY A 482 -5.10 39.81 -44.56
C GLY A 482 -3.89 39.71 -43.63
N ALA A 483 -4.02 40.18 -42.38
CA ALA A 483 -3.03 39.98 -41.32
C ALA A 483 -3.73 39.46 -40.06
N PRO A 484 -3.23 38.39 -39.41
CA PRO A 484 -2.00 37.63 -39.72
C PRO A 484 -2.17 36.58 -40.84
N GLU A 485 -3.40 36.17 -41.16
CA GLU A 485 -3.69 35.18 -42.21
C GLU A 485 -4.01 35.86 -43.54
N GLU A 486 -3.27 35.49 -44.59
CA GLU A 486 -3.45 36.07 -45.93
C GLU A 486 -4.78 35.62 -46.55
N THR A 487 -5.56 36.58 -47.06
CA THR A 487 -6.83 36.30 -47.74
C THR A 487 -6.85 36.97 -49.11
N PRO A 488 -7.21 36.25 -50.20
CA PRO A 488 -7.23 36.83 -51.55
C PRO A 488 -8.31 37.92 -51.74
N HIS A 489 -9.31 37.96 -50.85
CA HIS A 489 -10.39 38.94 -50.86
C HIS A 489 -10.16 40.12 -49.90
N HIS A 490 -8.90 40.35 -49.48
CA HIS A 490 -8.57 41.38 -48.49
C HIS A 490 -9.08 42.79 -48.87
N ALA A 491 -9.00 43.16 -50.15
CA ALA A 491 -9.42 44.46 -50.65
C ALA A 491 -10.95 44.62 -50.64
N CYS A 492 -11.69 43.57 -51.03
CA CYS A 492 -13.16 43.55 -50.98
C CYS A 492 -13.66 43.65 -49.54
N ASN A 493 -13.04 42.92 -48.60
CA ASN A 493 -13.42 42.95 -47.20
C ASN A 493 -13.23 44.35 -46.59
N ILE A 494 -12.13 45.03 -46.92
CA ILE A 494 -11.89 46.40 -46.47
C ILE A 494 -12.85 47.39 -47.14
N SER A 495 -13.14 47.25 -48.44
CA SER A 495 -14.12 48.13 -49.09
C SER A 495 -15.53 47.98 -48.52
N ASP A 496 -15.94 46.74 -48.22
CA ASP A 496 -17.23 46.44 -47.61
C ASP A 496 -17.31 46.98 -46.18
N LEU A 497 -16.22 46.88 -45.41
CA LEU A 497 -16.10 47.55 -44.10
C LEU A 497 -16.25 49.06 -44.25
N SER A 498 -15.53 49.67 -45.18
CA SER A 498 -15.58 51.12 -45.39
C SER A 498 -17.00 51.59 -45.71
N LEU A 499 -17.70 50.87 -46.59
CA LEU A 499 -19.10 51.16 -46.94
C LEU A 499 -20.03 50.97 -45.74
N SER A 500 -19.92 49.85 -45.02
CA SER A 500 -20.70 49.60 -43.80
C SER A 500 -20.43 50.64 -42.71
N PHE A 501 -19.19 51.11 -42.60
CA PHE A 501 -18.80 52.13 -41.63
C PHE A 501 -19.47 53.47 -41.97
N ILE A 502 -19.48 53.85 -43.26
CA ILE A 502 -20.19 55.04 -43.74
C ILE A 502 -21.69 54.92 -43.45
N GLU A 503 -22.31 53.78 -43.80
CA GLU A 503 -23.75 53.56 -43.59
C GLU A 503 -24.14 53.60 -42.10
N THR A 504 -23.36 52.98 -41.21
CA THR A 504 -23.61 53.06 -39.76
C THR A 504 -23.46 54.47 -39.21
N VAL A 505 -22.50 55.25 -39.71
CA VAL A 505 -22.27 56.63 -39.28
C VAL A 505 -23.37 57.56 -39.79
N GLU A 506 -23.88 57.34 -41.00
CA GLU A 506 -25.04 58.09 -41.53
C GLU A 506 -26.32 57.80 -40.74
N ASN A 507 -26.47 56.57 -40.24
CA ASN A 507 -27.59 56.15 -39.40
C ASN A 507 -27.48 56.65 -37.94
N MET A 508 -26.28 56.97 -37.47
CA MET A 508 -26.06 57.59 -36.15
C MET A 508 -26.31 59.11 -36.18
N LYS A 509 -27.58 59.50 -36.13
CA LYS A 509 -27.96 60.89 -35.86
C LYS A 509 -28.28 61.06 -34.37
N GLU A 510 -27.27 61.37 -33.56
CA GLU A 510 -27.50 61.78 -32.17
C GLU A 510 -27.63 63.31 -32.05
N GLY A 511 -28.84 63.76 -31.67
CA GLY A 511 -29.16 64.89 -30.77
C GLY A 511 -28.55 66.29 -30.93
N SER A 512 -27.54 66.49 -31.77
CA SER A 512 -26.81 67.74 -31.95
C SER A 512 -26.52 67.94 -33.43
N ASP A 513 -26.74 69.17 -33.90
CA ASP A 513 -26.89 69.56 -35.32
C ASP A 513 -25.59 69.49 -36.16
N ASN A 514 -24.62 68.67 -35.76
CA ASN A 514 -23.34 68.47 -36.45
C ASN A 514 -23.25 67.06 -37.03
N ASN A 515 -23.34 66.96 -38.36
CA ASN A 515 -23.03 65.71 -39.07
C ASN A 515 -21.57 65.30 -38.83
N ILE A 516 -21.37 64.05 -38.39
CA ILE A 516 -20.05 63.44 -38.21
C ILE A 516 -19.43 63.23 -39.60
N GLN A 517 -18.34 63.93 -39.91
CA GLN A 517 -17.60 63.74 -41.15
C GLN A 517 -16.37 62.88 -40.90
N ILE A 518 -16.33 61.71 -41.55
CA ILE A 518 -15.23 60.74 -41.47
C ILE A 518 -14.50 60.73 -42.81
N ARG A 519 -13.18 60.52 -42.76
CA ARG A 519 -12.34 60.31 -43.95
C ARG A 519 -11.66 58.94 -43.81
N ILE A 520 -12.04 58.02 -44.70
CA ILE A 520 -11.50 56.65 -44.80
C ILE A 520 -10.41 56.61 -45.85
#